data_AF-L0P495-F1
#
_entry.id   AF-L0P495-F1
#
_cell.length_a   1.000
_cell.length_b   1.000
_cell.length_c   1.000
_cell.angle_alpha   90.00
_cell.angle_beta   90.00
_cell.angle_gamma   90.00
#
_symmetry.space_group_name_H-M   'P 1'
#
loop_
_entity.id
_entity.type
_entity.pdbx_description
1 polymer ?
#
loop_
_entity_poly.entity_id
_entity_poly.type
_entity_poly.pdbx_seq_one_letter_code
_entity_poly.pdbx_strand_id
1 'polypeptide(L)'
;LATAAAHVDEIASTLRAANAAAAGPTCNLLAAAGDEVSAATAALFSAYGREYQAVVKQAAAFHSEFTRTLAAAGNAYAHAEAANAAWVSHALDTINAPIRTLLGHAPLSPNGSSGAGGLPSIAQLAAESPITALIMGGTNNPLPDPEYVTDINKAFIQTLFPGAVSQGLFTPEQFWPVTPDLGNLTFNQSVTEGVALLNTAVNNQLALGNKVVAFGYSQSATIINNYINSLMAMGSPNPDDISFVMIGSGNNPVGGLLARFPGFYIPFLDVPFNGATPANSPYPTHIYTAQYDGIAHAPQFPLRILSDINAFMGYFYVHNTYPELMATQVDNAVPLPTSPGYTGNTQYYMFLTQDLPLLQPIRDIPYAGPPIADLFQPQLRVLVDLGYADYGPGGNYADIPTPAGLFSIPNPFAVTYYLIKGSLQAPYGAVVEIGVEAGLIGPEWFPDSYPWVPSINPGLNFYFGQPQVTLLSLMSG
;
A
#
# COMPACT_ATOMS: atom_id res chain seq x y z
N LEU A 1 22.13 -10.25 4.95
CA LEU A 1 22.51 -9.05 4.16
C LEU A 1 23.42 -9.39 2.98
N ALA A 2 24.59 -10.02 3.16
CA ALA A 2 25.45 -10.44 2.02
C ALA A 2 24.75 -11.38 1.02
N THR A 3 23.99 -12.36 1.50
CA THR A 3 23.17 -13.25 0.65
C THR A 3 22.04 -12.51 -0.07
N ALA A 4 21.42 -11.52 0.58
CA ALA A 4 20.38 -10.70 -0.02
C ALA A 4 20.94 -9.81 -1.14
N ALA A 5 22.12 -9.21 -0.93
CA ALA A 5 22.81 -8.44 -1.98
C ALA A 5 23.18 -9.31 -3.19
N ALA A 6 23.61 -10.56 -2.97
CA ALA A 6 23.91 -11.50 -4.05
C ALA A 6 22.66 -11.88 -4.87
N HIS A 7 21.53 -12.17 -4.21
CA HIS A 7 20.27 -12.47 -4.91
C HIS A 7 19.74 -11.24 -5.68
N VAL A 8 19.89 -10.05 -5.12
CA VAL A 8 19.51 -8.78 -5.75
C VAL A 8 20.35 -8.49 -7.01
N ASP A 9 21.63 -8.84 -7.00
CA ASP A 9 22.49 -8.75 -8.19
C ASP A 9 22.14 -9.78 -9.26
N GLU A 10 21.77 -11.00 -8.87
CA GLU A 10 21.34 -12.06 -9.79
C GLU A 10 20.05 -11.68 -10.52
N ILE A 11 19.06 -11.16 -9.79
CA ILE A 11 17.79 -10.64 -10.35
C ILE A 11 18.08 -9.49 -11.33
N ALA A 12 18.95 -8.55 -10.97
CA ALA A 12 19.30 -7.44 -11.85
C ALA A 12 20.06 -7.89 -13.09
N SER A 13 20.90 -8.92 -13.01
CA SER A 13 21.55 -9.51 -14.19
C SER A 13 20.53 -10.10 -15.16
N THR A 14 19.52 -10.80 -14.63
CA THR A 14 18.44 -11.42 -15.40
C THR A 14 17.56 -10.37 -16.07
N LEU A 15 17.20 -9.31 -15.34
CA LEU A 15 16.44 -8.18 -15.86
C LEU A 15 17.21 -7.41 -16.95
N ARG A 16 18.52 -7.22 -16.80
CA ARG A 16 19.35 -6.59 -17.84
C ARG A 16 19.38 -7.44 -19.12
N ALA A 17 19.52 -8.76 -18.99
CA ALA A 17 19.52 -9.67 -20.12
C ALA A 17 18.16 -9.68 -20.85
N ALA A 18 17.05 -9.74 -20.11
CA ALA A 18 15.70 -9.68 -20.66
C ALA A 18 15.43 -8.34 -21.38
N ASN A 19 15.82 -7.22 -20.77
CA ASN A 19 15.64 -5.90 -21.37
C ASN A 19 16.50 -5.69 -22.62
N ALA A 20 17.73 -6.21 -22.64
CA ALA A 20 18.59 -6.16 -23.82
C ALA A 20 18.01 -7.01 -24.98
N ALA A 21 17.45 -8.18 -24.67
CA ALA A 21 16.77 -9.03 -25.67
C ALA A 21 15.50 -8.36 -26.23
N ALA A 22 14.76 -7.63 -25.39
CA ALA A 22 13.56 -6.90 -25.79
C ALA A 22 13.86 -5.63 -26.60
N ALA A 23 15.06 -5.05 -26.50
CA ALA A 23 15.40 -3.77 -27.13
C ALA A 23 15.22 -3.78 -28.65
N GLY A 24 15.76 -4.79 -29.32
CA GLY A 24 15.66 -4.95 -30.78
C GLY A 24 14.21 -4.94 -31.31
N PRO A 25 13.36 -5.89 -30.86
CA PRO A 25 11.99 -6.01 -31.35
C PRO A 25 11.06 -4.87 -30.91
N THR A 26 11.36 -4.15 -29.83
CA THR A 26 10.50 -3.05 -29.33
C THR A 26 10.89 -1.66 -29.85
N CYS A 27 12.17 -1.43 -30.18
CA CYS A 27 12.65 -0.13 -30.64
C CYS A 27 12.59 0.05 -32.16
N ASN A 28 12.38 -1.04 -32.91
CA ASN A 28 12.39 -1.08 -34.37
C ASN A 28 11.12 -1.75 -34.91
N LEU A 29 9.95 -1.34 -34.39
CA LEU A 29 8.68 -1.88 -34.85
C LEU A 29 8.46 -1.50 -36.33
N LEU A 30 8.11 -2.49 -37.15
CA LEU A 30 7.70 -2.25 -38.53
C LEU A 30 6.21 -1.89 -38.56
N ALA A 31 5.83 -1.05 -39.54
CA ALA A 31 4.43 -0.75 -39.79
C ALA A 31 3.67 -2.03 -40.17
N ALA A 32 2.51 -2.25 -39.55
CA ALA A 32 1.70 -3.44 -39.80
C ALA A 32 1.09 -3.45 -41.22
N ALA A 33 0.92 -2.26 -41.83
CA ALA A 33 0.49 -2.06 -43.19
C ALA A 33 1.14 -0.80 -43.79
N GLY A 34 0.98 -0.59 -45.10
CA GLY A 34 1.62 0.50 -45.86
C GLY A 34 0.95 1.87 -45.74
N ASP A 35 -0.01 2.04 -44.83
CA ASP A 35 -0.73 3.30 -44.62
C ASP A 35 -0.08 4.18 -43.55
N GLU A 36 -0.45 5.46 -43.56
CA GLU A 36 0.12 6.49 -42.68
C GLU A 36 -0.20 6.27 -41.20
N VAL A 37 -1.34 5.65 -40.88
CA VAL A 37 -1.73 5.35 -39.49
C VAL A 37 -0.85 4.24 -38.95
N SER A 38 -0.69 3.14 -39.68
CA SER A 38 0.21 2.04 -39.32
C SER A 38 1.67 2.48 -39.18
N ALA A 39 2.13 3.39 -40.05
CA ALA A 39 3.47 3.97 -39.98
C ALA A 39 3.64 4.86 -38.74
N ALA A 40 2.67 5.72 -38.44
CA ALA A 40 2.69 6.57 -37.25
C ALA A 40 2.63 5.75 -35.95
N THR A 41 1.80 4.70 -35.91
CA THR A 41 1.71 3.78 -34.76
C THR A 41 3.03 3.03 -34.53
N ALA A 42 3.67 2.50 -35.57
CA ALA A 42 4.97 1.85 -35.45
C ALA A 42 6.08 2.82 -35.00
N ALA A 43 6.05 4.07 -35.50
CA ALA A 43 6.98 5.11 -35.06
C ALA A 43 6.80 5.47 -33.59
N LEU A 44 5.56 5.57 -33.11
CA LEU A 44 5.22 5.82 -31.71
C LEU A 44 5.75 4.72 -30.78
N PHE A 45 5.42 3.45 -31.06
CA PHE A 45 5.89 2.32 -30.24
C PHE A 45 7.41 2.16 -30.29
N SER A 46 8.03 2.44 -31.43
CA SER A 46 9.49 2.43 -31.57
C SER A 46 10.16 3.55 -30.76
N ALA A 47 9.57 4.74 -30.72
CA ALA A 47 10.04 5.84 -29.88
C ALA A 47 9.90 5.49 -28.39
N TYR A 48 8.76 4.93 -28.01
CA TYR A 48 8.52 4.44 -26.66
C TYR A 48 9.51 3.35 -26.24
N GLY A 49 9.80 2.38 -27.12
CA GLY A 49 10.83 1.37 -26.87
C GLY A 49 12.20 1.99 -26.58
N ARG A 50 12.58 3.04 -27.31
CA ARG A 50 13.86 3.75 -27.08
C ARG A 50 13.88 4.53 -25.77
N GLU A 51 12.78 5.18 -25.41
CA GLU A 51 12.64 5.85 -24.11
C GLU A 51 12.69 4.85 -22.95
N TYR A 52 11.97 3.73 -23.06
CA TYR A 52 12.03 2.63 -22.09
C TYR A 52 13.47 2.11 -21.91
N GLN A 53 14.21 1.90 -23.00
CA GLN A 53 15.60 1.46 -22.93
C GLN A 53 16.52 2.51 -22.27
N ALA A 54 16.25 3.80 -22.48
CA ALA A 54 16.98 4.87 -21.81
C ALA A 54 16.72 4.88 -20.28
N VAL A 55 15.47 4.66 -19.86
CA VAL A 55 15.09 4.60 -18.43
C VAL A 55 15.63 3.33 -17.78
N VAL A 56 15.50 2.16 -18.41
CA VAL A 56 16.06 0.90 -17.90
C VAL A 56 17.57 1.01 -17.71
N LYS A 57 18.27 1.74 -18.59
CA LYS A 57 19.70 2.03 -18.43
C LYS A 57 20.00 2.85 -17.17
N GLN A 58 19.16 3.84 -16.85
CA GLN A 58 19.29 4.64 -15.62
C GLN A 58 18.92 3.83 -14.37
N ALA A 59 17.84 3.06 -14.41
CA ALA A 59 17.43 2.15 -13.33
C ALA A 59 18.51 1.10 -13.04
N ALA A 60 19.15 0.56 -14.07
CA ALA A 60 20.28 -0.36 -13.93
C ALA A 60 21.50 0.29 -13.27
N ALA A 61 21.70 1.59 -13.45
CA ALA A 61 22.77 2.36 -12.81
C ALA A 61 22.45 2.62 -11.33
N PHE A 62 21.21 3.04 -11.04
CA PHE A 62 20.69 3.20 -9.68
C PHE A 62 20.77 1.89 -8.89
N HIS A 63 20.31 0.78 -9.46
CA HIS A 63 20.37 -0.54 -8.82
C HIS A 63 21.80 -0.93 -8.43
N SER A 64 22.78 -0.68 -9.31
CA SER A 64 24.18 -0.94 -9.00
C SER A 64 24.69 -0.10 -7.83
N GLU A 65 24.23 1.14 -7.68
CA GLU A 65 24.59 2.00 -6.55
C GLU A 65 23.88 1.56 -5.26
N PHE A 66 22.61 1.17 -5.36
CA PHE A 66 21.82 0.63 -4.27
C PHE A 66 22.43 -0.65 -3.70
N THR A 67 22.76 -1.66 -4.53
CA THR A 67 23.39 -2.89 -4.03
C THR A 67 24.73 -2.61 -3.36
N ARG A 68 25.53 -1.69 -3.91
CA ARG A 68 26.81 -1.28 -3.33
C ARG A 68 26.62 -0.65 -1.95
N THR A 69 25.64 0.23 -1.83
CA THR A 69 25.31 0.93 -0.57
C THR A 69 24.74 -0.04 0.47
N LEU A 70 23.88 -0.97 0.04
CA LEU A 70 23.31 -2.01 0.91
C LEU A 70 24.39 -2.97 1.43
N ALA A 71 25.37 -3.34 0.60
CA ALA A 71 26.52 -4.13 1.02
C ALA A 71 27.39 -3.36 2.03
N ALA A 72 27.60 -2.06 1.82
CA ALA A 72 28.32 -1.20 2.77
C ALA A 72 27.58 -1.06 4.11
N ALA A 73 26.26 -0.87 4.09
CA ALA A 73 25.42 -0.81 5.29
C ALA A 73 25.42 -2.14 6.05
N GLY A 74 25.35 -3.28 5.35
CA GLY A 74 25.45 -4.59 5.97
C GLY A 74 26.78 -4.84 6.67
N ASN A 75 27.88 -4.34 6.10
CA ASN A 75 29.18 -4.38 6.76
C ASN A 75 29.22 -3.46 7.99
N ALA A 76 28.66 -2.25 7.92
CA ALA A 76 28.58 -1.34 9.05
C ALA A 76 27.76 -1.90 10.22
N TYR A 77 26.61 -2.53 9.92
CA TYR A 77 25.76 -3.19 10.91
C TYR A 77 26.47 -4.37 11.58
N ALA A 78 27.18 -5.20 10.83
CA ALA A 78 27.97 -6.31 11.39
C ALA A 78 29.10 -5.82 12.32
N HIS A 79 29.73 -4.68 12.01
CA HIS A 79 30.73 -4.06 12.89
C HIS A 79 30.09 -3.49 14.17
N ALA A 80 28.91 -2.89 14.07
CA ALA A 80 28.16 -2.38 15.22
C ALA A 80 27.72 -3.52 16.15
N GLU A 81 27.21 -4.63 15.61
CA GLU A 81 26.84 -5.81 16.39
C GLU A 81 28.04 -6.44 17.10
N ALA A 82 29.21 -6.53 16.45
CA ALA A 82 30.43 -7.00 17.07
C ALA A 82 30.89 -6.10 18.23
N ALA A 83 30.76 -4.78 18.08
CA ALA A 83 31.06 -3.82 19.14
C ALA A 83 30.06 -3.89 20.31
N ASN A 84 28.76 -4.02 20.01
CA ASN A 84 27.69 -4.15 20.99
C ASN A 84 27.80 -5.47 21.77
N ALA A 85 28.12 -6.59 21.10
CA ALA A 85 28.35 -7.88 21.74
C ALA A 85 29.54 -7.83 22.73
N ALA A 86 30.62 -7.14 22.36
CA ALA A 86 31.77 -6.92 23.25
C ALA A 86 31.44 -6.04 24.47
N TRP A 87 30.51 -5.08 24.30
CA TRP A 87 30.03 -4.22 25.38
C TRP A 87 29.10 -4.97 26.34
N VAL A 88 28.19 -5.80 25.80
CA VAL A 88 27.27 -6.64 26.58
C VAL A 88 28.02 -7.69 27.38
N SER A 89 29.07 -8.33 26.81
CA SER A 89 29.91 -9.26 27.58
C SER A 89 30.60 -8.57 28.77
N HIS A 90 31.12 -7.36 28.55
CA HIS A 90 31.78 -6.58 29.61
C HIS A 90 30.78 -6.10 30.70
N ALA A 91 29.57 -5.72 30.31
CA ALA A 91 28.50 -5.33 31.24
C ALA A 91 28.00 -6.52 32.06
N LEU A 92 27.85 -7.70 31.44
CA LEU A 92 27.46 -8.94 32.11
C LEU A 92 28.53 -9.41 33.11
N ASP A 93 29.82 -9.26 32.78
CA ASP A 93 30.92 -9.55 33.72
C ASP A 93 30.92 -8.58 34.91
N THR A 94 30.58 -7.30 34.67
CA THR A 94 30.49 -6.26 35.70
C THR A 94 29.29 -6.47 36.65
N ILE A 95 28.16 -6.97 36.13
CA ILE A 95 26.94 -7.27 36.92
C ILE A 95 27.06 -8.60 37.66
N ASN A 96 27.71 -9.62 37.07
CA ASN A 96 27.86 -10.93 37.68
C ASN A 96 28.86 -10.97 38.84
N ALA A 97 29.81 -10.03 38.88
CA ALA A 97 30.78 -9.90 39.97
C ALA A 97 30.12 -9.70 41.37
N PRO A 98 29.21 -8.74 41.59
CA PRO A 98 28.52 -8.57 42.87
C PRO A 98 27.47 -9.67 43.18
N ILE A 99 26.86 -10.29 42.16
CA ILE A 99 25.85 -11.37 42.35
C ILE A 99 26.48 -12.65 42.91
N ARG A 100 27.73 -12.97 42.50
CA ARG A 100 28.48 -14.11 43.05
C ARG A 100 28.87 -13.92 44.52
N THR A 101 28.98 -12.67 44.98
CA THR A 101 29.22 -12.33 46.39
C THR A 101 27.94 -12.45 47.24
N LEU A 102 26.77 -12.19 46.65
CA LEU A 102 25.47 -12.24 47.33
C LEU A 102 24.92 -13.66 47.49
N LEU A 103 25.21 -14.57 46.55
CA LEU A 103 24.74 -15.96 46.55
C LEU A 103 25.53 -16.91 47.49
N GLY A 104 26.55 -16.40 48.20
CA GLY A 104 27.40 -17.17 49.12
C GLY A 104 26.89 -17.32 50.56
N HIS A 105 25.73 -16.77 50.91
CA HIS A 105 25.13 -16.90 52.25
C HIS A 105 23.70 -17.46 52.16
N ALA A 106 23.49 -18.65 52.73
CA ALA A 106 22.21 -19.35 52.89
C ALA A 106 21.56 -19.02 54.26
N PRO A 107 20.45 -19.66 54.68
CA PRO A 107 19.12 -19.84 54.06
C PRO A 107 17.98 -19.54 55.07
N LEU A 108 16.68 -19.61 54.70
CA LEU A 108 15.60 -20.20 55.52
C LEU A 108 14.32 -20.48 54.67
N SER A 109 13.63 -21.55 55.03
CA SER A 109 12.53 -22.24 54.31
C SER A 109 11.15 -22.01 55.01
N PRO A 110 10.05 -22.75 54.75
CA PRO A 110 8.94 -22.38 53.85
C PRO A 110 7.53 -22.41 54.52
N ASN A 111 6.51 -21.78 53.90
CA ASN A 111 5.11 -22.27 53.72
C ASN A 111 4.09 -21.15 53.47
N GLY A 112 3.09 -21.40 52.61
CA GLY A 112 1.84 -20.62 52.55
C GLY A 112 1.01 -20.86 51.29
N SER A 113 -0.25 -21.27 51.49
CA SER A 113 -1.24 -21.82 50.54
C SER A 113 -2.14 -20.82 49.80
N SER A 114 -2.71 -21.30 48.69
CA SER A 114 -3.97 -21.02 47.95
C SER A 114 -4.89 -19.83 48.32
N GLY A 115 -5.47 -19.21 47.29
CA GLY A 115 -6.71 -18.42 47.40
C GLY A 115 -7.38 -18.14 46.04
N ALA A 116 -8.49 -18.83 45.75
CA ALA A 116 -9.42 -18.52 44.66
C ALA A 116 -10.37 -17.38 45.07
N GLY A 117 -10.55 -16.38 44.20
CA GLY A 117 -11.46 -15.25 44.40
C GLY A 117 -12.38 -15.07 43.20
N GLY A 118 -13.69 -15.11 43.45
CA GLY A 118 -14.75 -15.11 42.45
C GLY A 118 -15.02 -13.76 41.79
N LEU A 119 -15.66 -13.85 40.62
CA LEU A 119 -16.18 -12.75 39.83
C LEU A 119 -17.56 -12.31 40.35
N PRO A 120 -17.87 -11.00 40.43
CA PRO A 120 -19.24 -10.54 40.48
C PRO A 120 -19.78 -10.29 39.07
N SER A 121 -20.91 -10.92 38.77
CA SER A 121 -21.78 -10.56 37.65
C SER A 121 -22.42 -9.20 37.91
N ILE A 122 -22.48 -8.36 36.87
CA ILE A 122 -23.23 -7.10 36.88
C ILE A 122 -24.42 -7.22 35.95
N ALA A 123 -25.56 -6.75 36.44
CA ALA A 123 -26.87 -6.82 35.85
C ALA A 123 -26.97 -6.03 34.52
N GLN A 124 -27.73 -6.63 33.61
CA GLN A 124 -28.01 -6.18 32.26
C GLN A 124 -28.96 -4.98 32.29
N LEU A 125 -28.44 -3.77 32.02
CA LEU A 125 -29.23 -2.75 31.33
C LEU A 125 -29.44 -3.25 29.90
N ALA A 126 -30.58 -2.91 29.29
CA ALA A 126 -30.86 -3.21 27.89
C ALA A 126 -29.76 -2.59 26.99
N ALA A 127 -28.73 -3.39 26.71
CA ALA A 127 -27.62 -3.00 25.87
C ALA A 127 -28.07 -3.15 24.41
N GLU A 128 -27.80 -2.13 23.60
CA GLU A 128 -27.66 -2.33 22.16
C GLU A 128 -26.72 -3.54 21.93
N SER A 129 -27.00 -4.36 20.92
CA SER A 129 -26.14 -5.47 20.55
C SER A 129 -24.69 -5.00 20.50
N PRO A 130 -23.77 -5.53 21.34
CA PRO A 130 -22.42 -5.03 21.37
C PRO A 130 -21.76 -5.27 20.00
N ILE A 131 -20.98 -4.30 19.55
CA ILE A 131 -20.26 -4.38 18.28
C ILE A 131 -18.91 -5.02 18.57
N THR A 132 -18.61 -6.13 17.90
CA THR A 132 -17.29 -6.77 17.93
C THR A 132 -16.51 -6.40 16.68
N ALA A 133 -15.30 -5.86 16.85
CA ALA A 133 -14.38 -5.62 15.75
C ALA A 133 -13.37 -6.77 15.61
N LEU A 134 -13.44 -7.49 14.49
CA LEU A 134 -12.52 -8.56 14.13
C LEU A 134 -11.40 -7.97 13.26
N ILE A 135 -10.20 -7.82 13.83
CA ILE A 135 -9.06 -7.16 13.18
C ILE A 135 -8.09 -8.20 12.65
N MET A 136 -7.93 -8.27 11.33
CA MET A 136 -6.95 -9.14 10.66
C MET A 136 -5.71 -8.35 10.27
N GLY A 137 -4.55 -9.02 10.23
CA GLY A 137 -3.29 -8.45 9.77
C GLY A 137 -3.17 -8.48 8.24
N GLY A 138 -2.09 -7.90 7.70
CA GLY A 138 -1.72 -8.10 6.30
C GLY A 138 -0.79 -9.30 6.13
N THR A 139 -0.31 -9.52 4.90
CA THR A 139 0.71 -10.55 4.60
C THR A 139 1.85 -10.51 5.63
N ASN A 140 2.26 -11.68 6.12
CA ASN A 140 3.25 -11.85 7.18
C ASN A 140 2.79 -11.50 8.61
N ASN A 141 1.51 -11.19 8.83
CA ASN A 141 0.93 -10.90 10.15
C ASN A 141 -0.32 -11.76 10.43
N PRO A 142 -0.15 -13.08 10.68
CA PRO A 142 -1.26 -14.02 10.77
C PRO A 142 -2.09 -13.89 12.05
N LEU A 143 -1.47 -13.45 13.15
CA LEU A 143 -2.16 -13.11 14.39
C LEU A 143 -1.67 -11.73 14.84
N PRO A 144 -2.47 -10.67 14.62
CA PRO A 144 -2.11 -9.35 15.07
C PRO A 144 -1.85 -9.29 16.57
N ASP A 145 -0.72 -8.68 16.95
CA ASP A 145 -0.40 -8.44 18.34
C ASP A 145 -1.31 -7.35 18.98
N PRO A 146 -1.30 -7.22 20.31
CA PRO A 146 -2.16 -6.24 20.98
C PRO A 146 -1.87 -4.78 20.62
N GLU A 147 -0.64 -4.42 20.23
CA GLU A 147 -0.28 -3.05 19.85
C GLU A 147 -0.91 -2.71 18.51
N TYR A 148 -0.72 -3.57 17.50
CA TYR A 148 -1.39 -3.45 16.20
C TYR A 148 -2.91 -3.34 16.35
N VAL A 149 -3.53 -4.23 17.14
CA VAL A 149 -4.98 -4.21 17.39
C VAL A 149 -5.42 -2.90 18.03
N THR A 150 -4.63 -2.36 18.97
CA THR A 150 -4.92 -1.10 19.66
C THR A 150 -4.84 0.09 18.70
N ASP A 151 -3.80 0.15 17.88
CA ASP A 151 -3.57 1.25 16.95
C ASP A 151 -4.64 1.28 15.86
N ILE A 152 -4.95 0.13 15.25
CA ILE A 152 -6.05 0.01 14.30
C ILE A 152 -7.39 0.35 14.95
N ASN A 153 -7.65 -0.14 16.16
CA ASN A 153 -8.89 0.15 16.86
C ASN A 153 -9.05 1.67 17.07
N LYS A 154 -7.99 2.33 17.54
CA LYS A 154 -8.00 3.77 17.80
C LYS A 154 -8.15 4.59 16.52
N ALA A 155 -7.46 4.21 15.44
CA ALA A 155 -7.39 5.00 14.22
C ALA A 155 -8.62 4.82 13.31
N PHE A 156 -9.12 3.58 13.17
CA PHE A 156 -10.14 3.24 12.18
C PHE A 156 -11.46 2.78 12.79
N ILE A 157 -11.42 2.00 13.88
CA ILE A 157 -12.63 1.37 14.41
C ILE A 157 -13.43 2.34 15.27
N GLN A 158 -12.83 2.98 16.27
CA GLN A 158 -13.57 3.82 17.22
C GLN A 158 -14.18 5.07 16.57
N THR A 159 -13.58 5.57 15.48
CA THR A 159 -14.12 6.69 14.70
C THR A 159 -15.44 6.32 14.01
N LEU A 160 -15.55 5.09 13.50
CA LEU A 160 -16.70 4.62 12.72
C LEU A 160 -17.73 3.87 13.57
N PHE A 161 -17.26 3.12 14.57
CA PHE A 161 -18.03 2.26 15.45
C PHE A 161 -17.65 2.53 16.93
N PRO A 162 -18.04 3.70 17.47
CA PRO A 162 -17.70 4.06 18.85
C PRO A 162 -18.19 3.00 19.85
N GLY A 163 -17.30 2.56 20.73
CA GLY A 163 -17.61 1.55 21.75
C GLY A 163 -17.52 0.10 21.27
N ALA A 164 -17.10 -0.15 20.02
CA ALA A 164 -16.82 -1.50 19.55
C ALA A 164 -15.69 -2.15 20.37
N VAL A 165 -15.83 -3.45 20.64
CA VAL A 165 -14.83 -4.27 21.33
C VAL A 165 -13.94 -4.93 20.28
N SER A 166 -12.69 -4.49 20.19
CA SER A 166 -11.73 -4.98 19.21
C SER A 166 -10.96 -6.21 19.68
N GLN A 167 -10.79 -7.17 18.78
CA GLN A 167 -9.95 -8.34 18.97
C GLN A 167 -9.22 -8.70 17.68
N GLY A 168 -7.97 -9.16 17.81
CA GLY A 168 -7.23 -9.75 16.70
C GLY A 168 -7.91 -11.05 16.24
N LEU A 169 -8.02 -11.23 14.93
CA LEU A 169 -8.50 -12.45 14.30
C LEU A 169 -7.34 -13.12 13.57
N PHE A 170 -7.12 -14.40 13.87
CA PHE A 170 -6.15 -15.20 13.13
C PHE A 170 -6.64 -15.47 11.71
N THR A 171 -5.78 -15.19 10.74
CA THR A 171 -5.86 -15.64 9.34
C THR A 171 -4.48 -16.08 8.88
N PRO A 172 -4.32 -16.89 7.81
CA PRO A 172 -3.00 -17.47 7.51
C PRO A 172 -1.97 -16.42 7.08
N GLU A 173 -2.39 -15.37 6.36
CA GLU A 173 -1.54 -14.27 5.88
C GLU A 173 -0.22 -14.71 5.22
N GLN A 174 -0.24 -15.89 4.60
CA GLN A 174 0.88 -16.48 3.89
C GLN A 174 0.89 -16.03 2.43
N PHE A 175 2.08 -15.96 1.86
CA PHE A 175 2.27 -15.75 0.44
C PHE A 175 3.57 -16.45 0.01
N TRP A 176 3.56 -17.77 -0.13
CA TRP A 176 4.76 -18.50 -0.55
C TRP A 176 5.20 -18.09 -1.98
N PRO A 177 6.50 -17.88 -2.25
CA PRO A 177 7.66 -18.05 -1.35
C PRO A 177 8.09 -16.75 -0.61
N VAL A 178 7.26 -15.71 -0.61
CA VAL A 178 7.52 -14.41 0.04
C VAL A 178 7.55 -14.52 1.57
N THR A 179 6.71 -15.40 2.16
CA THR A 179 6.63 -15.63 3.61
C THR A 179 7.08 -17.04 4.00
N PRO A 180 8.34 -17.44 3.75
CA PRO A 180 8.79 -18.82 3.94
C PRO A 180 8.71 -19.27 5.41
N ASP A 181 8.74 -18.33 6.35
CA ASP A 181 8.71 -18.60 7.79
C ASP A 181 7.29 -18.92 8.32
N LEU A 182 6.23 -18.58 7.58
CA LEU A 182 4.85 -18.85 7.99
C LEU A 182 4.30 -20.18 7.46
N GLY A 183 4.80 -20.63 6.30
CA GLY A 183 4.35 -21.87 5.69
C GLY A 183 4.49 -21.86 4.16
N ASN A 184 3.71 -22.73 3.52
CA ASN A 184 3.79 -23.01 2.08
C ASN A 184 2.49 -22.70 1.32
N LEU A 185 1.52 -22.03 1.95
CA LEU A 185 0.31 -21.62 1.24
C LEU A 185 0.66 -20.53 0.22
N THR A 186 0.16 -20.71 -0.99
CA THR A 186 0.15 -19.66 -2.00
C THR A 186 -0.83 -18.54 -1.60
N PHE A 187 -0.81 -17.41 -2.32
CA PHE A 187 -1.67 -16.26 -1.98
C PHE A 187 -3.15 -16.65 -1.95
N ASN A 188 -3.68 -17.26 -3.02
CA ASN A 188 -5.10 -17.61 -3.07
C ASN A 188 -5.48 -18.72 -2.09
N GLN A 189 -4.58 -19.67 -1.79
CA GLN A 189 -4.80 -20.65 -0.73
C GLN A 189 -4.94 -19.98 0.64
N SER A 190 -4.02 -19.08 0.98
CA SER A 190 -4.05 -18.29 2.22
C SER A 190 -5.34 -17.47 2.34
N VAL A 191 -5.71 -16.74 1.27
CA VAL A 191 -6.95 -15.96 1.23
C VAL A 191 -8.18 -16.85 1.37
N THR A 192 -8.23 -18.01 0.70
CA THR A 192 -9.37 -18.94 0.76
C THR A 192 -9.59 -19.47 2.18
N GLU A 193 -8.52 -19.89 2.85
CA GLU A 193 -8.59 -20.33 4.24
C GLU A 193 -8.96 -19.17 5.18
N GLY A 194 -8.41 -17.98 4.94
CA GLY A 194 -8.77 -16.75 5.65
C GLY A 194 -10.26 -16.41 5.56
N VAL A 195 -10.89 -16.58 4.38
CA VAL A 195 -12.35 -16.38 4.21
C VAL A 195 -13.15 -17.36 5.07
N ALA A 196 -12.73 -18.63 5.16
CA ALA A 196 -13.41 -19.62 5.98
C ALA A 196 -13.30 -19.30 7.49
N LEU A 197 -12.13 -18.84 7.93
CA LEU A 197 -11.89 -18.40 9.31
C LEU A 197 -12.69 -17.15 9.67
N LEU A 198 -12.70 -16.14 8.78
CA LEU A 198 -13.53 -14.94 8.96
C LEU A 198 -15.01 -15.29 9.03
N ASN A 199 -15.52 -16.11 8.11
CA ASN A 199 -16.91 -16.56 8.14
C ASN A 199 -17.27 -17.25 9.45
N THR A 200 -16.39 -18.11 9.98
CA THR A 200 -16.60 -18.79 11.26
C THR A 200 -16.65 -17.79 12.41
N ALA A 201 -15.71 -16.84 12.46
CA ALA A 201 -15.65 -15.82 13.49
C ALA A 201 -16.88 -14.89 13.49
N VAL A 202 -17.31 -14.44 12.31
CA VAL A 202 -18.52 -13.61 12.13
C VAL A 202 -19.75 -14.36 12.61
N ASN A 203 -19.96 -15.60 12.15
CA ASN A 203 -21.13 -16.40 12.54
C ASN A 203 -21.18 -16.68 14.04
N ASN A 204 -20.03 -16.89 14.70
CA ASN A 204 -19.96 -17.05 16.14
C ASN A 204 -20.42 -15.77 16.88
N GLN A 205 -20.03 -14.58 16.41
CA GLN A 205 -20.46 -13.32 17.00
C GLN A 205 -21.95 -13.06 16.77
N LEU A 206 -22.45 -13.30 15.56
CA LEU A 206 -23.88 -13.17 15.24
C LEU A 206 -24.73 -14.13 16.08
N ALA A 207 -24.26 -15.36 16.32
CA ALA A 207 -24.94 -16.34 17.18
C ALA A 207 -25.01 -15.91 18.66
N LEU A 208 -24.08 -15.04 19.09
CA LEU A 208 -24.11 -14.39 20.41
C LEU A 208 -25.01 -13.14 20.46
N GLY A 209 -25.59 -12.74 19.32
CA GLY A 209 -26.40 -11.53 19.19
C GLY A 209 -25.60 -10.25 19.03
N ASN A 210 -24.30 -10.35 18.74
CA ASN A 210 -23.41 -9.21 18.54
C ASN A 210 -23.47 -8.75 17.08
N LYS A 211 -23.26 -7.46 16.86
CA LYS A 211 -22.94 -6.93 15.52
C LYS A 211 -21.45 -7.06 15.26
N VAL A 212 -21.05 -7.14 14.00
CA VAL A 212 -19.66 -7.40 13.62
C VAL A 212 -19.15 -6.35 12.65
N VAL A 213 -17.99 -5.79 12.95
CA VAL A 213 -17.16 -5.10 11.95
C VAL A 213 -15.92 -5.94 11.68
N ALA A 214 -15.69 -6.30 10.42
CA ALA A 214 -14.45 -6.96 10.01
C ALA A 214 -13.49 -5.94 9.41
N PHE A 215 -12.27 -5.90 9.93
CA PHE A 215 -11.19 -5.04 9.46
C PHE A 215 -10.13 -5.86 8.74
N GLY A 216 -9.72 -5.39 7.56
CA GLY A 216 -8.70 -6.04 6.75
C GLY A 216 -7.72 -5.06 6.13
N TYR A 217 -6.46 -5.49 6.03
CA TYR A 217 -5.34 -4.75 5.53
C TYR A 217 -4.59 -5.56 4.48
N SER A 218 -4.31 -4.97 3.31
CA SER A 218 -3.52 -5.62 2.25
C SER A 218 -4.13 -6.97 1.81
N GLN A 219 -3.51 -8.10 2.16
CA GLN A 219 -4.04 -9.43 1.86
C GLN A 219 -5.38 -9.71 2.56
N SER A 220 -5.57 -9.34 3.83
CA SER A 220 -6.86 -9.56 4.49
C SER A 220 -7.97 -8.62 4.02
N ALA A 221 -7.64 -7.51 3.35
CA ALA A 221 -8.63 -6.77 2.58
C ALA A 221 -9.15 -7.61 1.38
N THR A 222 -8.29 -8.45 0.78
CA THR A 222 -8.71 -9.42 -0.25
C THR A 222 -9.58 -10.55 0.35
N ILE A 223 -9.29 -10.97 1.59
CA ILE A 223 -10.18 -11.87 2.35
C ILE A 223 -11.57 -11.25 2.50
N ILE A 224 -11.66 -9.99 2.94
CA ILE A 224 -12.94 -9.27 3.05
C ILE A 224 -13.64 -9.18 1.69
N ASN A 225 -12.92 -8.84 0.62
CA ASN A 225 -13.48 -8.79 -0.73
C ASN A 225 -14.14 -10.12 -1.13
N ASN A 226 -13.44 -11.24 -0.92
CA ASN A 226 -13.96 -12.56 -1.25
C ASN A 226 -15.12 -12.96 -0.34
N TYR A 227 -15.08 -12.54 0.93
CA TYR A 227 -16.16 -12.78 1.88
C TYR A 227 -17.43 -12.01 1.52
N ILE A 228 -17.34 -10.72 1.15
CA ILE A 228 -18.46 -9.92 0.63
C ILE A 228 -19.09 -10.60 -0.59
N ASN A 229 -18.28 -11.04 -1.55
CA ASN A 229 -18.77 -11.74 -2.74
C ASN A 229 -19.51 -13.04 -2.36
N SER A 230 -18.98 -13.81 -1.41
CA SER A 230 -19.63 -15.02 -0.89
C SER A 230 -20.98 -14.71 -0.21
N LEU A 231 -21.04 -13.68 0.64
CA LEU A 231 -22.26 -13.22 1.28
C LEU A 231 -23.33 -12.80 0.26
N MET A 232 -22.94 -12.00 -0.74
CA MET A 232 -23.84 -11.57 -1.81
C MET A 232 -24.37 -12.77 -2.62
N ALA A 233 -23.52 -13.76 -2.91
CA ALA A 233 -23.92 -14.99 -3.59
C ALA A 233 -24.93 -15.82 -2.78
N MET A 234 -24.91 -15.71 -1.44
CA MET A 234 -25.88 -16.33 -0.52
C MET A 234 -27.16 -15.51 -0.33
N GLY A 235 -27.37 -14.43 -1.09
CA GLY A 235 -28.53 -13.56 -0.95
C GLY A 235 -28.38 -12.46 0.11
N SER A 236 -27.13 -12.13 0.48
CA SER A 236 -26.76 -11.06 1.41
C SER A 236 -27.38 -11.18 2.81
N PRO A 237 -27.08 -12.24 3.58
CA PRO A 237 -27.60 -12.42 4.94
C PRO A 237 -27.06 -11.36 5.92
N ASN A 238 -27.90 -10.94 6.86
CA ASN A 238 -27.56 -10.02 7.96
C ASN A 238 -26.91 -8.68 7.53
N PRO A 239 -27.47 -7.96 6.54
CA PRO A 239 -26.85 -6.73 6.01
C PRO A 239 -26.75 -5.59 7.04
N ASP A 240 -27.61 -5.59 8.06
CA ASP A 240 -27.66 -4.57 9.12
C ASP A 240 -26.75 -4.89 10.33
N ASP A 241 -26.16 -6.09 10.36
CA ASP A 241 -25.36 -6.60 11.48
C ASP A 241 -23.89 -6.84 11.13
N ILE A 242 -23.52 -6.74 9.86
CA ILE A 242 -22.15 -6.93 9.37
C ILE A 242 -21.67 -5.64 8.67
N SER A 243 -20.48 -5.18 9.01
CA SER A 243 -19.82 -4.04 8.37
C SER A 243 -18.34 -4.34 8.10
N PHE A 244 -17.74 -3.56 7.20
CA PHE A 244 -16.37 -3.79 6.74
C PHE A 244 -15.52 -2.51 6.75
N VAL A 245 -14.25 -2.66 7.12
CA VAL A 245 -13.24 -1.60 6.99
C VAL A 245 -12.02 -2.21 6.29
N MET A 246 -11.58 -1.59 5.20
CA MET A 246 -10.51 -2.10 4.35
C MET A 246 -9.47 -1.01 4.12
N ILE A 247 -8.20 -1.32 4.42
CA ILE A 247 -7.07 -0.42 4.15
C ILE A 247 -6.08 -1.10 3.20
N GLY A 248 -5.49 -0.34 2.27
CA GLY A 248 -4.53 -0.89 1.32
C GLY A 248 -5.09 -2.02 0.45
N SER A 249 -6.37 -1.94 0.07
CA SER A 249 -7.06 -3.02 -0.65
C SER A 249 -6.60 -3.15 -2.10
N GLY A 250 -6.07 -4.33 -2.45
CA GLY A 250 -5.79 -4.69 -3.84
C GLY A 250 -7.04 -4.79 -4.72
N ASN A 251 -8.23 -4.86 -4.14
CA ASN A 251 -9.52 -4.94 -4.83
C ASN A 251 -10.24 -3.58 -4.91
N ASN A 252 -9.58 -2.46 -4.59
CA ASN A 252 -10.16 -1.14 -4.73
C ASN A 252 -10.62 -0.90 -6.20
N PRO A 253 -11.87 -0.46 -6.47
CA PRO A 253 -12.38 -0.38 -7.84
C PRO A 253 -11.57 0.53 -8.76
N VAL A 254 -11.04 1.63 -8.21
CA VAL A 254 -10.10 2.50 -8.91
C VAL A 254 -8.74 2.41 -8.23
N GLY A 255 -7.77 1.80 -8.91
CA GLY A 255 -6.39 1.71 -8.38
C GLY A 255 -6.01 0.35 -7.83
N GLY A 256 -6.94 -0.49 -7.39
CA GLY A 256 -6.60 -1.80 -6.85
C GLY A 256 -5.92 -2.68 -7.90
N LEU A 257 -4.71 -3.17 -7.63
CA LEU A 257 -3.93 -3.99 -8.55
C LEU A 257 -4.71 -5.23 -9.00
N LEU A 258 -5.39 -5.92 -8.08
CA LEU A 258 -6.20 -7.11 -8.35
C LEU A 258 -7.51 -6.80 -9.10
N ALA A 259 -7.93 -5.55 -9.12
CA ALA A 259 -9.05 -5.07 -9.94
C ALA A 259 -8.60 -4.48 -11.30
N ARG A 260 -7.32 -4.09 -11.42
CA ARG A 260 -6.81 -3.33 -12.57
C ARG A 260 -6.70 -4.16 -13.86
N PHE A 261 -6.44 -5.44 -13.75
CA PHE A 261 -6.33 -6.37 -14.88
C PHE A 261 -7.30 -7.55 -14.73
N PRO A 262 -8.61 -7.33 -14.94
CA PRO A 262 -9.63 -8.36 -14.70
C PRO A 262 -9.33 -9.67 -15.43
N GLY A 263 -9.37 -10.78 -14.71
CA GLY A 263 -9.15 -12.12 -15.26
C GLY A 263 -7.68 -12.50 -15.48
N PHE A 264 -6.73 -11.60 -15.19
CA PHE A 264 -5.31 -11.97 -15.14
C PHE A 264 -5.04 -12.88 -13.95
N TYR A 265 -4.01 -13.72 -14.07
CA TYR A 265 -3.64 -14.68 -13.05
C TYR A 265 -2.13 -14.90 -13.08
N ILE A 266 -1.49 -14.86 -11.91
CA ILE A 266 -0.05 -15.15 -11.77
C ILE A 266 0.10 -16.61 -11.33
N PRO A 267 0.48 -17.56 -12.21
CA PRO A 267 0.31 -18.98 -11.93
C PRO A 267 1.17 -19.53 -10.80
N PHE A 268 2.43 -19.11 -10.72
CA PHE A 268 3.37 -19.62 -9.72
C PHE A 268 3.08 -19.08 -8.32
N LEU A 269 2.57 -17.86 -8.25
CA LEU A 269 2.24 -17.18 -7.01
C LEU A 269 0.78 -17.42 -6.58
N ASP A 270 -0.04 -18.02 -7.47
CA ASP A 270 -1.47 -18.22 -7.32
C ASP A 270 -2.19 -16.92 -6.92
N VAL A 271 -1.99 -15.88 -7.72
CA VAL A 271 -2.61 -14.56 -7.48
C VAL A 271 -3.65 -14.30 -8.57
N PRO A 272 -4.95 -14.48 -8.26
CA PRO A 272 -6.02 -14.12 -9.16
C PRO A 272 -6.31 -12.62 -9.10
N PHE A 273 -6.46 -12.00 -10.27
CA PHE A 273 -6.99 -10.64 -10.39
C PHE A 273 -8.51 -10.74 -10.41
N ASN A 274 -9.04 -10.99 -9.21
CA ASN A 274 -10.41 -11.36 -8.90
C ASN A 274 -11.39 -10.18 -8.89
N GLY A 275 -10.99 -9.02 -9.41
CA GLY A 275 -11.87 -7.89 -9.67
C GLY A 275 -12.02 -6.96 -8.47
N ALA A 276 -12.94 -6.01 -8.62
CA ALA A 276 -13.17 -4.96 -7.63
C ALA A 276 -14.13 -5.40 -6.52
N THR A 277 -13.98 -4.83 -5.34
CA THR A 277 -14.97 -4.94 -4.27
C THR A 277 -16.32 -4.39 -4.75
N PRO A 278 -17.42 -5.18 -4.69
CA PRO A 278 -18.70 -4.79 -5.26
C PRO A 278 -19.25 -3.52 -4.61
N ALA A 279 -19.35 -2.44 -5.39
CA ALA A 279 -19.88 -1.17 -4.88
C ALA A 279 -21.37 -1.23 -4.54
N ASN A 280 -22.11 -2.21 -5.05
CA ASN A 280 -23.51 -2.48 -4.75
C ASN A 280 -23.70 -3.45 -3.57
N SER A 281 -22.64 -3.77 -2.83
CA SER A 281 -22.73 -4.52 -1.58
C SER A 281 -23.73 -3.83 -0.63
N PRO A 282 -24.68 -4.57 -0.02
CA PRO A 282 -25.60 -4.01 0.96
C PRO A 282 -24.95 -3.81 2.33
N TYR A 283 -23.73 -4.31 2.55
CA TYR A 283 -23.02 -4.17 3.81
C TYR A 283 -22.29 -2.83 3.89
N PRO A 284 -22.45 -2.04 4.98
CA PRO A 284 -21.65 -0.84 5.21
C PRO A 284 -20.16 -1.12 5.10
N THR A 285 -19.45 -0.41 4.22
CA THR A 285 -18.05 -0.70 3.88
C THR A 285 -17.24 0.59 3.75
N HIS A 286 -16.14 0.73 4.49
CA HIS A 286 -15.23 1.86 4.37
C HIS A 286 -13.90 1.40 3.77
N ILE A 287 -13.48 1.98 2.64
CA ILE A 287 -12.22 1.65 1.96
C ILE A 287 -11.30 2.87 2.00
N TYR A 288 -10.13 2.70 2.59
CA TYR A 288 -9.08 3.72 2.67
C TYR A 288 -7.87 3.31 1.83
N THR A 289 -7.41 4.23 0.98
CA THR A 289 -6.30 4.00 0.05
C THR A 289 -5.28 5.13 0.15
N ALA A 290 -3.99 4.84 0.15
CA ALA A 290 -2.95 5.84 0.07
C ALA A 290 -2.58 6.10 -1.39
N GLN A 291 -2.40 7.38 -1.73
CA GLN A 291 -1.99 7.79 -3.05
C GLN A 291 -0.62 7.17 -3.39
N TYR A 292 -0.51 6.61 -4.59
CA TYR A 292 0.67 5.91 -5.11
C TYR A 292 1.01 4.57 -4.43
N ASP A 293 0.16 4.05 -3.56
CA ASP A 293 0.29 2.68 -3.06
C ASP A 293 0.35 1.69 -4.24
N GLY A 294 1.41 0.90 -4.34
CA GLY A 294 1.63 -0.03 -5.46
C GLY A 294 0.62 -1.17 -5.56
N ILE A 295 -0.13 -1.46 -4.49
CA ILE A 295 -1.15 -2.51 -4.43
C ILE A 295 -2.55 -1.91 -4.51
N ALA A 296 -2.82 -0.85 -3.74
CA ALA A 296 -4.16 -0.29 -3.61
C ALA A 296 -4.46 0.87 -4.59
N HIS A 297 -3.41 1.48 -5.15
CA HIS A 297 -3.47 2.61 -6.07
C HIS A 297 -2.43 2.47 -7.20
N ALA A 298 -2.50 1.37 -7.93
CA ALA A 298 -1.73 1.13 -9.15
C ALA A 298 -2.16 2.09 -10.28
N PRO A 299 -1.23 2.55 -11.14
CA PRO A 299 -1.52 3.44 -12.26
C PRO A 299 -2.62 2.91 -13.18
N GLN A 300 -3.44 3.81 -13.71
CA GLN A 300 -4.42 3.46 -14.74
C GLN A 300 -3.77 3.21 -16.10
N PHE A 301 -2.62 3.86 -16.37
CA PHE A 301 -1.94 3.78 -17.66
C PHE A 301 -0.55 3.17 -17.51
N PRO A 302 -0.40 1.83 -17.63
CA PRO A 302 0.86 1.11 -17.39
C PRO A 302 1.98 1.36 -18.40
N LEU A 303 1.77 2.28 -19.35
CA LEU A 303 2.83 2.81 -20.23
C LEU A 303 3.45 4.10 -19.66
N ARG A 304 2.99 4.57 -18.50
CA ARG A 304 3.54 5.75 -17.83
C ARG A 304 4.61 5.28 -16.86
N ILE A 305 5.80 5.01 -17.42
CA ILE A 305 6.94 4.41 -16.70
C ILE A 305 7.25 5.11 -15.37
N LEU A 306 7.20 6.45 -15.33
CA LEU A 306 7.45 7.18 -14.08
C LEU A 306 6.37 6.90 -13.02
N SER A 307 5.11 6.79 -13.43
CA SER A 307 3.99 6.40 -12.58
C SER A 307 4.15 4.97 -12.08
N ASP A 308 4.57 4.05 -12.95
CA ASP A 308 4.78 2.64 -12.62
C ASP A 308 5.94 2.46 -11.64
N ILE A 309 7.07 3.15 -11.87
CA ILE A 309 8.19 3.20 -10.92
C ILE A 309 7.73 3.78 -9.59
N ASN A 310 6.98 4.89 -9.62
CA ASN A 310 6.49 5.51 -8.39
C ASN A 310 5.55 4.60 -7.61
N ALA A 311 4.67 3.86 -8.28
CA ALA A 311 3.79 2.88 -7.65
C ALA A 311 4.57 1.69 -7.07
N PHE A 312 5.56 1.18 -7.81
CA PHE A 312 6.45 0.14 -7.32
C PHE A 312 7.19 0.59 -6.05
N MET A 313 7.69 1.82 -6.03
CA MET A 313 8.31 2.40 -4.85
C MET A 313 7.28 2.61 -3.73
N GLY A 314 6.05 2.96 -4.08
CA GLY A 314 4.93 3.05 -3.14
C GLY A 314 4.60 1.73 -2.44
N TYR A 315 4.88 0.57 -3.03
CA TYR A 315 4.80 -0.70 -2.28
C TYR A 315 5.75 -0.72 -1.07
N PHE A 316 6.98 -0.25 -1.24
CA PHE A 316 7.97 -0.27 -0.15
C PHE A 316 7.75 0.85 0.87
N TYR A 317 7.43 2.06 0.39
CA TYR A 317 7.44 3.27 1.21
C TYR A 317 6.06 3.78 1.63
N VAL A 318 4.98 3.31 1.01
CA VAL A 318 3.60 3.76 1.31
C VAL A 318 2.76 2.61 1.83
N HIS A 319 2.77 1.45 1.16
CA HIS A 319 1.85 0.36 1.45
C HIS A 319 1.94 -0.14 2.90
N ASN A 320 3.13 -0.09 3.51
CA ASN A 320 3.35 -0.57 4.87
C ASN A 320 2.96 0.40 5.99
N THR A 321 2.59 1.64 5.65
CA THR A 321 2.45 2.75 6.63
C THR A 321 1.05 2.90 7.22
N TYR A 322 0.03 2.23 6.66
CA TYR A 322 -1.36 2.39 7.15
C TYR A 322 -1.56 2.08 8.63
N PRO A 323 -0.94 1.02 9.21
CA PRO A 323 -1.10 0.73 10.64
C PRO A 323 -0.50 1.81 11.56
N GLU A 324 0.39 2.64 11.04
CA GLU A 324 1.05 3.72 11.78
C GLU A 324 0.22 5.02 11.78
N LEU A 325 -0.89 5.06 11.03
CA LEU A 325 -1.72 6.26 10.91
C LEU A 325 -2.45 6.58 12.21
N MET A 326 -2.39 7.84 12.61
CA MET A 326 -3.17 8.35 13.73
C MET A 326 -4.63 8.56 13.33
N ALA A 327 -5.56 8.49 14.30
CA ALA A 327 -6.97 8.80 14.10
C ALA A 327 -7.19 10.17 13.41
N THR A 328 -6.41 11.19 13.77
CA THR A 328 -6.49 12.51 13.14
C THR A 328 -6.09 12.50 11.66
N GLN A 329 -5.20 11.60 11.23
CA GLN A 329 -4.86 11.43 9.82
C GLN A 329 -5.97 10.69 9.08
N VAL A 330 -6.58 9.69 9.73
CA VAL A 330 -7.77 8.98 9.22
C VAL A 330 -8.96 9.92 9.03
N ASP A 331 -9.22 10.81 10.00
CA ASP A 331 -10.28 11.81 9.94
C ASP A 331 -10.08 12.83 8.81
N ASN A 332 -8.83 13.09 8.43
CA ASN A 332 -8.47 14.00 7.35
C ASN A 332 -8.32 13.30 5.98
N ALA A 333 -8.62 12.00 5.88
CA ALA A 333 -8.61 11.30 4.61
C ALA A 333 -9.61 11.95 3.63
N VAL A 334 -9.20 12.14 2.38
CA VAL A 334 -10.02 12.82 1.38
C VAL A 334 -11.14 11.90 0.93
N PRO A 335 -12.43 12.23 1.13
CA PRO A 335 -13.52 11.42 0.61
C PRO A 335 -13.50 11.48 -0.92
N LEU A 336 -13.52 10.31 -1.57
CA LEU A 336 -13.54 10.22 -3.01
C LEU A 336 -14.98 10.28 -3.55
N PRO A 337 -15.20 11.01 -4.65
CA PRO A 337 -16.52 11.12 -5.26
C PRO A 337 -16.97 9.79 -5.85
N THR A 338 -18.25 9.48 -5.67
CA THR A 338 -18.94 8.34 -6.30
C THR A 338 -19.82 8.81 -7.46
N SER A 339 -20.24 7.86 -8.30
CA SER A 339 -20.97 8.12 -9.52
C SER A 339 -22.33 8.79 -9.25
N PRO A 340 -22.82 9.68 -10.14
CA PRO A 340 -24.10 10.34 -9.96
C PRO A 340 -25.24 9.34 -9.77
N GLY A 341 -25.96 9.44 -8.66
CA GLY A 341 -27.05 8.52 -8.32
C GLY A 341 -26.60 7.23 -7.62
N TYR A 342 -25.33 7.12 -7.22
CA TYR A 342 -24.85 6.01 -6.39
C TYR A 342 -25.62 5.93 -5.06
N THR A 343 -26.22 4.77 -4.81
CA THR A 343 -26.97 4.45 -3.57
C THR A 343 -26.39 3.25 -2.83
N GLY A 344 -25.14 2.88 -3.12
CA GLY A 344 -24.48 1.76 -2.43
C GLY A 344 -23.97 2.16 -1.04
N ASN A 345 -23.57 1.15 -0.27
CA ASN A 345 -23.17 1.30 1.13
C ASN A 345 -21.65 1.36 1.33
N THR A 346 -20.89 1.61 0.25
CA THR A 346 -19.43 1.71 0.29
C THR A 346 -18.97 3.16 0.23
N GLN A 347 -18.15 3.57 1.18
CA GLN A 347 -17.47 4.87 1.20
C GLN A 347 -15.98 4.70 0.90
N TYR A 348 -15.43 5.62 0.11
CA TYR A 348 -14.06 5.56 -0.40
C TYR A 348 -13.29 6.79 0.06
N TYR A 349 -12.08 6.58 0.55
CA TYR A 349 -11.22 7.64 1.09
C TYR A 349 -9.80 7.48 0.56
N MET A 350 -9.12 8.62 0.36
CA MET A 350 -7.72 8.65 -0.04
C MET A 350 -6.85 9.44 0.93
N PHE A 351 -5.77 8.82 1.41
CA PHE A 351 -4.64 9.52 2.00
C PHE A 351 -3.78 10.10 0.89
N LEU A 352 -3.63 11.42 0.88
CA LEU A 352 -2.78 12.09 -0.09
C LEU A 352 -1.31 11.95 0.33
N THR A 353 -0.45 11.57 -0.61
CA THR A 353 0.96 11.29 -0.34
C THR A 353 1.79 12.53 -0.69
N GLN A 354 2.31 13.20 0.35
CA GLN A 354 3.06 14.44 0.20
C GLN A 354 4.38 14.24 -0.51
N ASP A 355 5.05 13.09 -0.34
CA ASP A 355 6.34 12.83 -0.96
C ASP A 355 6.25 11.71 -1.98
N LEU A 356 6.70 11.96 -3.21
CA LEU A 356 6.72 10.94 -4.25
C LEU A 356 7.58 9.76 -3.80
N PRO A 357 7.04 8.53 -3.73
CA PRO A 357 7.81 7.36 -3.34
C PRO A 357 9.06 7.13 -4.19
N LEU A 358 9.04 7.50 -5.48
CA LEU A 358 10.22 7.37 -6.35
C LEU A 358 11.43 8.20 -5.88
N LEU A 359 11.18 9.28 -5.13
CA LEU A 359 12.21 10.17 -4.61
C LEU A 359 12.63 9.82 -3.18
N GLN A 360 11.95 8.87 -2.53
CA GLN A 360 12.27 8.50 -1.16
C GLN A 360 13.73 8.04 -0.97
N PRO A 361 14.36 7.25 -1.87
CA PRO A 361 15.77 6.91 -1.73
C PRO A 361 16.72 8.11 -1.75
N ILE A 362 16.32 9.22 -2.40
CA ILE A 362 17.09 10.46 -2.37
C ILE A 362 16.88 11.16 -1.02
N ARG A 363 15.64 11.23 -0.54
CA ARG A 363 15.29 11.80 0.78
C ARG A 363 15.98 11.08 1.94
N ASP A 364 16.19 9.77 1.81
CA ASP A 364 16.86 8.95 2.83
C ASP A 364 18.34 9.36 3.03
N ILE A 365 18.94 10.19 2.17
CA ILE A 365 20.28 10.77 2.36
C ILE A 365 20.17 11.91 3.39
N PRO A 366 20.75 11.78 4.59
CA PRO A 366 20.56 12.78 5.66
C PRO A 366 21.04 14.18 5.24
N TYR A 367 20.24 15.21 5.58
CA TYR A 367 20.47 16.64 5.36
C TYR A 367 20.54 17.12 3.90
N ALA A 368 21.16 16.34 3.01
CA ALA A 368 21.28 16.71 1.60
C ALA A 368 20.11 16.19 0.77
N GLY A 369 19.52 15.07 1.17
CA GLY A 369 18.50 14.35 0.43
C GLY A 369 17.20 15.13 0.24
N PRO A 370 16.53 15.58 1.31
CA PRO A 370 15.25 16.26 1.20
C PRO A 370 15.29 17.51 0.32
N PRO A 371 16.26 18.44 0.46
CA PRO A 371 16.36 19.59 -0.44
C PRO A 371 16.61 19.21 -1.90
N ILE A 372 17.37 18.14 -2.15
CA ILE A 372 17.61 17.64 -3.52
C ILE A 372 16.34 17.02 -4.09
N ALA A 373 15.62 16.21 -3.33
CA ALA A 373 14.36 15.61 -3.76
C ALA A 373 13.33 16.69 -4.12
N ASP A 374 13.26 17.75 -3.31
CA ASP A 374 12.33 18.86 -3.49
C ASP A 374 12.60 19.73 -4.72
N LEU A 375 13.84 19.74 -5.23
CA LEU A 375 14.16 20.37 -6.52
C LEU A 375 13.52 19.65 -7.72
N PHE A 376 13.20 18.36 -7.58
CA PHE A 376 12.65 17.54 -8.67
C PHE A 376 11.19 17.16 -8.45
N GLN A 377 10.74 17.07 -7.19
CA GLN A 377 9.42 16.57 -6.81
C GLN A 377 8.27 17.27 -7.56
N PRO A 378 8.19 18.60 -7.64
CA PRO A 378 7.02 19.25 -8.24
C PRO A 378 6.84 18.88 -9.71
N GLN A 379 7.91 18.85 -10.50
CA GLN A 379 7.84 18.49 -11.91
C GLN A 379 7.61 16.98 -12.09
N LEU A 380 8.29 16.15 -11.29
CA LEU A 380 8.09 14.71 -11.33
C LEU A 380 6.68 14.31 -10.91
N ARG A 381 6.04 15.04 -9.99
CA ARG A 381 4.65 14.79 -9.59
C ARG A 381 3.72 14.96 -10.78
N VAL A 382 3.88 16.04 -11.56
CA VAL A 382 3.10 16.23 -12.80
C VAL A 382 3.28 15.05 -13.75
N LEU A 383 4.51 14.56 -13.92
CA LEU A 383 4.77 13.44 -14.84
C LEU A 383 4.27 12.09 -14.31
N VAL A 384 4.35 11.86 -13.00
CA VAL A 384 3.81 10.68 -12.31
C VAL A 384 2.29 10.68 -12.36
N ASP A 385 1.64 11.80 -12.12
CA ASP A 385 0.19 11.91 -12.08
C ASP A 385 -0.46 11.69 -13.46
N LEU A 386 0.29 11.82 -14.56
CA LEU A 386 -0.18 11.46 -15.91
C LEU A 386 -0.57 9.98 -16.06
N GLY A 387 -0.06 9.09 -15.20
CA GLY A 387 -0.44 7.68 -15.15
C GLY A 387 -1.65 7.38 -14.30
N TYR A 388 -2.18 8.37 -13.59
CA TYR A 388 -3.37 8.27 -12.76
C TYR A 388 -4.54 9.00 -13.41
N ALA A 389 -5.75 8.62 -13.04
CA ALA A 389 -6.94 9.36 -13.41
C ALA A 389 -7.33 10.32 -12.30
N ASP A 390 -7.88 11.45 -12.73
CA ASP A 390 -8.52 12.42 -11.86
C ASP A 390 -9.81 11.84 -11.27
N TYR A 391 -10.15 12.19 -10.03
CA TYR A 391 -11.43 11.82 -9.41
C TYR A 391 -12.48 12.95 -9.49
N GLY A 392 -13.74 12.60 -9.75
CA GLY A 392 -14.89 13.52 -9.65
C GLY A 392 -15.54 13.88 -10.99
N PRO A 393 -16.31 14.99 -11.06
CA PRO A 393 -16.97 15.40 -12.29
C PRO A 393 -15.95 15.59 -13.43
N GLY A 394 -16.13 14.84 -14.52
CA GLY A 394 -15.14 14.81 -15.60
C GLY A 394 -13.87 14.01 -15.27
N GLY A 395 -13.98 13.04 -14.35
CA GLY A 395 -12.95 12.10 -13.94
C GLY A 395 -13.55 10.74 -13.57
N ASN A 396 -12.75 9.87 -12.94
CA ASN A 396 -13.23 8.60 -12.41
C ASN A 396 -14.06 8.81 -11.14
N TYR A 397 -15.00 7.90 -10.92
CA TYR A 397 -15.74 7.74 -9.69
C TYR A 397 -15.26 6.48 -8.96
N ALA A 398 -15.11 6.57 -7.65
CA ALA A 398 -14.45 5.53 -6.84
C ALA A 398 -15.22 4.20 -6.79
N ASP A 399 -16.53 4.22 -7.02
CA ASP A 399 -17.43 3.07 -7.02
C ASP A 399 -17.44 2.28 -8.34
N ILE A 400 -16.87 2.84 -9.42
CA ILE A 400 -16.88 2.20 -10.74
C ILE A 400 -15.53 1.49 -10.97
N PRO A 401 -15.52 0.14 -11.12
CA PRO A 401 -14.30 -0.59 -11.43
C PRO A 401 -13.65 -0.07 -12.71
N THR A 402 -12.38 0.34 -12.60
CA THR A 402 -11.64 0.95 -13.70
C THR A 402 -10.42 0.09 -14.06
N PRO A 403 -10.48 -0.65 -15.17
CA PRO A 403 -9.37 -1.46 -15.62
C PRO A 403 -8.21 -0.61 -16.16
N ALA A 404 -7.09 -1.24 -16.49
CA ALA A 404 -5.97 -0.60 -17.15
C ALA A 404 -6.38 -0.01 -18.52
N GLY A 405 -5.99 1.23 -18.75
CA GLY A 405 -6.03 1.91 -20.04
C GLY A 405 -4.67 1.88 -20.71
N LEU A 406 -4.64 1.79 -22.04
CA LEU A 406 -3.36 1.77 -22.78
C LEU A 406 -2.70 3.16 -22.84
N PHE A 407 -3.50 4.19 -23.08
CA PHE A 407 -3.01 5.56 -23.25
C PHE A 407 -3.84 6.54 -22.44
N SER A 408 -3.15 7.52 -21.85
CA SER A 408 -3.76 8.78 -21.42
C SER A 408 -3.52 9.84 -22.47
N ILE A 409 -4.46 10.78 -22.64
CA ILE A 409 -4.30 11.95 -23.49
C ILE A 409 -4.04 13.14 -22.57
N PRO A 410 -2.78 13.59 -22.44
CA PRO A 410 -2.46 14.72 -21.57
C PRO A 410 -3.20 15.99 -22.03
N ASN A 411 -3.69 16.75 -21.05
CA ASN A 411 -4.15 18.12 -21.26
C ASN A 411 -2.91 19.04 -21.33
N PRO A 412 -2.50 19.49 -22.52
CA PRO A 412 -1.25 20.22 -22.67
C PRO A 412 -1.27 21.56 -21.92
N PHE A 413 -2.44 22.15 -21.69
CA PHE A 413 -2.55 23.41 -20.96
C PHE A 413 -2.28 23.21 -19.47
N ALA A 414 -2.93 22.21 -18.86
CA ALA A 414 -2.72 21.89 -17.44
C ALA A 414 -1.28 21.40 -17.19
N VAL A 415 -0.80 20.45 -18.00
CA VAL A 415 0.56 19.91 -17.89
C VAL A 415 1.60 21.03 -18.03
N THR A 416 1.51 21.87 -19.07
CA THR A 416 2.47 22.98 -19.25
C THR A 416 2.41 23.95 -18.08
N TYR A 417 1.21 24.33 -17.64
CA TYR A 417 1.03 25.23 -16.50
C TYR A 417 1.69 24.68 -15.24
N TYR A 418 1.46 23.42 -14.90
CA TYR A 418 2.01 22.82 -13.69
C TYR A 418 3.49 22.47 -13.78
N LEU A 419 4.04 22.17 -14.97
CA LEU A 419 5.49 22.07 -15.13
C LEU A 419 6.18 23.41 -14.88
N ILE A 420 5.61 24.52 -15.37
CA ILE A 420 6.13 25.87 -15.10
C ILE A 420 6.00 26.19 -13.61
N LYS A 421 4.81 25.99 -13.03
CA LYS A 421 4.55 26.24 -11.61
C LYS A 421 5.47 25.41 -10.71
N GLY A 422 5.63 24.12 -11.01
CA GLY A 422 6.54 23.22 -10.32
C GLY A 422 8.00 23.68 -10.41
N SER A 423 8.41 24.20 -11.57
CA SER A 423 9.75 24.78 -11.76
C SER A 423 10.01 26.04 -10.93
N LEU A 424 8.95 26.77 -10.56
CA LEU A 424 9.04 27.89 -9.63
C LEU A 424 9.00 27.43 -8.15
N GLN A 425 8.18 26.42 -7.85
CA GLN A 425 8.05 25.86 -6.51
C GLN A 425 9.30 25.09 -6.06
N ALA A 426 9.95 24.35 -6.95
CA ALA A 426 11.10 23.50 -6.67
C ALA A 426 12.25 24.21 -5.94
N PRO A 427 12.87 25.28 -6.50
CA PRO A 427 13.96 25.98 -5.82
C PRO A 427 13.50 26.69 -4.56
N TYR A 428 12.26 27.17 -4.50
CA TYR A 428 11.72 27.80 -3.30
C TYR A 428 11.55 26.79 -2.16
N GLY A 429 10.89 25.65 -2.44
CA GLY A 429 10.66 24.60 -1.47
C GLY A 429 11.96 23.97 -0.98
N ALA A 430 12.95 23.75 -1.86
CA ALA A 430 14.27 23.27 -1.44
C ALA A 430 15.00 24.23 -0.49
N VAL A 431 14.85 25.55 -0.67
CA VAL A 431 15.40 26.54 0.27
C VAL A 431 14.63 26.53 1.60
N VAL A 432 13.30 26.35 1.55
CA VAL A 432 12.49 26.21 2.76
C VAL A 432 12.90 24.96 3.54
N GLU A 433 13.09 23.82 2.86
CA GLU A 433 13.55 22.55 3.45
C GLU A 433 14.86 22.73 4.21
N ILE A 434 15.87 23.38 3.61
CA ILE A 434 17.13 23.70 4.29
C ILE A 434 16.88 24.52 5.56
N GLY A 435 15.98 25.50 5.50
CA GLY A 435 15.64 26.34 6.65
C GLY A 435 14.92 25.57 7.75
N VAL A 436 14.03 24.64 7.39
CA VAL A 436 13.30 23.77 8.33
C VAL A 436 14.25 22.78 9.00
N GLU A 437 15.08 22.07 8.23
CA GLU A 437 16.07 21.13 8.77
C GLU A 437 17.09 21.82 9.68
N ALA A 438 17.45 23.07 9.38
CA ALA A 438 18.33 23.88 10.21
C ALA A 438 17.64 24.48 11.45
N GLY A 439 16.32 24.30 11.61
CA GLY A 439 15.51 24.87 12.70
C GLY A 439 15.39 26.40 12.65
N LEU A 440 15.58 27.00 11.46
CA LEU A 440 15.57 28.45 11.26
C LEU A 440 14.18 29.00 10.92
N ILE A 441 13.35 28.20 10.26
CA ILE A 441 11.96 28.51 9.87
C ILE A 441 11.07 27.27 10.04
N GLY A 442 9.75 27.44 10.03
CA GLY A 442 8.78 26.34 10.14
C GLY A 442 8.27 25.81 8.79
N PRO A 443 7.60 24.64 8.79
CA PRO A 443 7.07 24.00 7.58
C PRO A 443 5.90 24.77 6.95
N GLU A 444 5.28 25.73 7.65
CA GLU A 444 4.22 26.59 7.10
C GLU A 444 4.67 27.46 5.91
N TRP A 445 5.97 27.54 5.66
CA TRP A 445 6.55 28.28 4.53
C TRP A 445 6.68 27.46 3.25
N PHE A 446 6.39 26.16 3.27
CA PHE A 446 6.37 25.36 2.05
C PHE A 446 5.28 25.84 1.08
N PRO A 447 5.44 25.64 -0.24
CA PRO A 447 4.35 25.85 -1.17
C PRO A 447 3.11 25.04 -0.77
N ASP A 448 1.94 25.66 -0.90
CA ASP A 448 0.67 25.14 -0.39
C ASP A 448 -0.25 24.57 -1.48
N SER A 449 0.27 24.43 -2.71
CA SER A 449 -0.56 24.10 -3.86
C SER A 449 0.16 23.19 -4.85
N TYR A 450 -0.64 22.48 -5.65
CA TYR A 450 -0.15 21.57 -6.68
C TYR A 450 0.80 22.27 -7.67
N PRO A 451 1.91 21.62 -8.12
CA PRO A 451 2.30 20.24 -7.85
C PRO A 451 3.17 19.98 -6.60
N TRP A 452 3.38 20.97 -5.73
CA TRP A 452 4.01 20.70 -4.44
C TRP A 452 3.13 19.85 -3.53
N VAL A 453 1.90 20.33 -3.30
CA VAL A 453 0.88 19.61 -2.54
C VAL A 453 0.13 18.63 -3.46
N PRO A 454 -0.09 17.36 -3.06
CA PRO A 454 -0.86 16.38 -3.81
C PRO A 454 -2.28 16.84 -4.14
N SER A 455 -2.85 16.27 -5.20
CA SER A 455 -4.25 16.45 -5.57
C SER A 455 -4.84 15.13 -6.05
N ILE A 456 -6.14 14.91 -5.78
CA ILE A 456 -6.92 13.81 -6.37
C ILE A 456 -7.41 14.13 -7.79
N ASN A 457 -7.35 15.40 -8.20
CA ASN A 457 -7.84 15.88 -9.48
C ASN A 457 -7.01 17.08 -9.96
N PRO A 458 -5.74 16.88 -10.37
CA PRO A 458 -4.95 17.93 -10.99
C PRO A 458 -5.41 18.30 -12.41
N GLY A 459 -6.26 17.50 -13.08
CA GLY A 459 -6.80 17.81 -14.41
C GLY A 459 -5.77 17.66 -15.54
N LEU A 460 -4.80 16.76 -15.35
CA LEU A 460 -3.67 16.58 -16.26
C LEU A 460 -4.02 15.78 -17.52
N ASN A 461 -5.12 15.06 -17.51
CA ASN A 461 -5.57 14.25 -18.63
C ASN A 461 -6.93 14.76 -19.11
N PHE A 462 -7.17 14.72 -20.41
CA PHE A 462 -8.54 14.87 -20.92
C PHE A 462 -9.35 13.64 -20.55
N TYR A 463 -10.57 13.86 -20.06
CA TYR A 463 -11.49 12.81 -19.70
C TYR A 463 -12.47 12.49 -20.82
N PHE A 464 -12.56 11.22 -21.18
CA PHE A 464 -13.43 10.71 -22.23
C PHE A 464 -14.46 9.70 -21.70
N GLY A 465 -14.75 9.75 -20.40
CA GLY A 465 -15.55 8.74 -19.71
C GLY A 465 -14.67 7.76 -18.94
N GLN A 466 -15.25 7.14 -17.92
CA GLN A 466 -14.61 6.12 -17.11
C GLN A 466 -14.80 4.75 -17.79
N PRO A 467 -13.72 4.12 -18.29
CA PRO A 467 -13.83 2.85 -18.97
C PRO A 467 -14.21 1.74 -17.97
N GLN A 468 -15.08 0.82 -18.39
CA GLN A 468 -15.46 -0.37 -17.60
C GLN A 468 -14.87 -1.67 -18.16
N VAL A 469 -14.17 -1.60 -19.30
CA VAL A 469 -13.49 -2.72 -19.97
C VAL A 469 -12.09 -2.30 -20.39
N THR A 470 -11.16 -3.24 -20.51
CA THR A 470 -9.82 -2.94 -21.04
C THR A 470 -9.92 -2.57 -22.51
N LEU A 471 -9.04 -1.68 -22.99
CA LEU A 471 -8.97 -1.37 -24.43
C LEU A 471 -8.61 -2.62 -25.26
N LEU A 472 -7.79 -3.53 -24.71
CA LEU A 472 -7.52 -4.82 -25.33
C LEU A 472 -8.80 -5.63 -25.55
N SER A 473 -9.71 -5.68 -24.55
CA SER A 473 -10.99 -6.38 -24.68
C SER A 473 -11.91 -5.75 -25.72
N LEU A 474 -11.88 -4.42 -25.87
CA LEU A 474 -12.63 -3.71 -26.92
C LEU A 474 -12.06 -4.00 -28.33
N MET A 475 -10.75 -4.18 -28.43
CA MET A 475 -10.08 -4.45 -29.70
C MET A 475 -10.08 -5.93 -30.09
N SER A 476 -10.22 -6.86 -29.13
CA SER A 476 -10.18 -8.30 -29.38
C SER A 476 -11.53 -8.91 -29.75
N GLY A 477 -12.65 -8.21 -29.55
CA GLY A 477 -14.01 -8.67 -29.90
C GLY A 477 -14.60 -9.65 -28.91
#